data_AF-A0A741S0M6-F1
#
_entry.id   AF-A0A741S0M6-F1
#
_cell.length_a   1.000
_cell.length_b   1.000
_cell.length_c   1.000
_cell.angle_alpha   90.00
_cell.angle_beta   90.00
_cell.angle_gamma   90.00
#
_symmetry.space_group_name_H-M   'P 1'
#
loop_
_entity.id
_entity.type
_entity.pdbx_description
1 polymer ?
#
loop_
_entity_poly.entity_id
_entity_poly.type
_entity_poly.pdbx_seq_one_letter_code
_entity_poly.pdbx_strand_id
1 'polypeptide(L)'
;MAEWSGVMYGFYTNKSIDNIFSSWGKKIASINYKYKRDSFRDEEFLFFYKNDEMQNYHLENGYNLDLDGEGCFCIEAKSTKLNGIATLFEIDND
;
A
#
# COMPACT_ATOMS: atom_id res chain seq x y z
N MET A 1 1.33 -18.82 -10.79
CA MET A 1 1.32 -17.48 -10.18
C MET A 1 0.45 -17.59 -8.95
N ALA A 2 0.95 -17.27 -7.76
CA ALA A 2 0.12 -17.30 -6.56
C ALA A 2 -1.03 -16.28 -6.75
N GLU A 3 -2.25 -16.72 -6.46
CA GLU A 3 -3.43 -15.87 -6.49
C GLU A 3 -3.26 -14.83 -5.37
N TRP A 4 -3.34 -13.54 -5.71
CA TRP A 4 -3.20 -12.48 -4.71
C TRP A 4 -4.42 -12.50 -3.79
N SER A 5 -4.24 -12.82 -2.51
CA SER A 5 -5.33 -12.93 -1.53
C SER A 5 -5.76 -11.58 -0.91
N GLY A 6 -5.24 -10.46 -1.41
CA GLY A 6 -5.49 -9.11 -0.87
C GLY A 6 -6.30 -8.20 -1.81
N VAL A 7 -6.77 -7.08 -1.27
CA VAL A 7 -7.45 -6.02 -2.04
C VAL A 7 -6.49 -4.83 -2.22
N MET A 8 -6.31 -4.39 -3.47
CA MET A 8 -5.55 -3.18 -3.77
C MET A 8 -6.47 -1.97 -3.90
N TYR A 9 -6.09 -0.85 -3.29
CA TYR A 9 -6.78 0.43 -3.43
C TYR A 9 -5.79 1.52 -3.83
N GLY A 10 -5.97 2.09 -5.03
CA GLY A 10 -5.05 3.08 -5.61
C GLY A 10 -5.54 4.52 -5.43
N PHE A 11 -4.60 5.44 -5.20
CA PHE A 11 -4.86 6.88 -5.18
C PHE A 11 -3.77 7.63 -5.95
N TYR A 12 -4.14 8.75 -6.57
CA TYR A 12 -3.18 9.70 -7.13
C TYR A 12 -2.86 10.81 -6.12
N THR A 13 -1.61 11.25 -6.11
CA THR A 13 -1.16 12.38 -5.30
C THR A 13 -0.02 13.11 -6.00
N ASN A 14 0.12 14.40 -5.74
CA ASN A 14 1.26 15.20 -6.19
C ASN A 14 2.41 15.21 -5.17
N LYS A 15 2.25 14.51 -4.03
CA LYS A 15 3.29 14.38 -3.01
C LYS A 15 4.37 13.41 -3.47
N SER A 16 5.63 13.69 -3.10
CA SER A 16 6.73 12.76 -3.37
C SER A 16 6.56 11.44 -2.61
N ILE A 17 7.10 10.36 -3.17
CA ILE A 17 7.06 9.02 -2.56
C ILE A 17 7.68 9.06 -1.16
N ASP A 18 8.83 9.72 -0.99
CA ASP A 18 9.50 9.84 0.31
C ASP A 18 8.63 10.55 1.37
N ASN A 19 7.88 11.58 0.99
CA ASN A 19 6.97 12.27 1.90
C ASN A 19 5.80 11.37 2.32
N ILE A 20 5.25 10.59 1.40
CA ILE A 20 4.19 9.60 1.69
C ILE A 20 4.74 8.53 2.63
N PHE A 21 5.89 7.93 2.31
CA PHE A 21 6.49 6.85 3.09
C PHE A 21 6.90 7.31 4.49
N SER A 22 7.50 8.49 4.62
CA SER A 22 7.83 9.08 5.93
C SER A 22 6.58 9.32 6.79
N SER A 23 5.50 9.82 6.17
CA SER A 23 4.24 10.09 6.88
C SER A 23 3.58 8.80 7.37
N TRP A 24 3.54 7.77 6.52
CA TRP A 24 3.01 6.46 6.88
C TRP A 24 3.86 5.76 7.93
N GLY A 25 5.18 5.75 7.79
CA GLY A 25 6.09 5.19 8.80
C GLY A 25 5.84 5.78 10.19
N LYS A 26 5.70 7.11 10.30
CA LYS A 26 5.36 7.77 11.58
C LYS A 26 3.99 7.39 12.11
N LYS A 27 2.97 7.38 11.25
CA LYS A 27 1.59 7.06 11.66
C LYS A 27 1.48 5.63 12.17
N ILE A 28 2.11 4.69 11.47
CA ILE A 28 2.00 3.26 11.74
C ILE A 28 2.86 2.81 12.93
N ALA A 29 3.95 3.53 13.22
CA ALA A 29 4.71 3.31 14.46
C ALA A 29 3.83 3.43 15.72
N SER A 30 2.76 4.24 15.70
CA SER A 30 1.84 4.38 16.84
C SER A 30 1.00 3.13 17.15
N ILE A 31 0.91 2.18 16.21
CA ILE A 31 0.19 0.91 16.38
C ILE A 31 1.13 -0.30 16.47
N ASN A 32 2.41 -0.08 16.80
CA ASN A 32 3.45 -1.11 16.99
C ASN A 32 3.79 -1.94 15.75
N TYR A 33 3.58 -1.40 14.57
CA TYR A 33 4.04 -2.04 13.33
C TYR A 33 5.44 -1.53 12.94
N LYS A 34 6.28 -2.46 12.49
CA LYS A 34 7.56 -2.22 11.83
C LYS A 34 7.34 -2.13 10.32
N TYR A 35 8.35 -1.63 9.61
CA TYR A 35 8.31 -1.61 8.14
C TYR A 35 9.65 -1.97 7.51
N LYS A 36 9.59 -2.50 6.28
CA LYS A 36 10.72 -2.64 5.36
C LYS A 36 10.41 -1.86 4.09
N ARG A 37 11.39 -1.09 3.60
CA ARG A 37 11.34 -0.43 2.31
C ARG A 37 12.09 -1.29 1.29
N ASP A 38 11.50 -1.46 0.12
CA ASP A 38 12.11 -2.17 -1.01
C ASP A 38 11.79 -1.44 -2.32
N SER A 39 12.51 -1.75 -3.38
CA SER A 39 12.34 -1.15 -4.71
C SER A 39 12.47 -2.20 -5.81
N PHE A 40 11.50 -2.26 -6.71
CA PHE A 40 11.51 -3.20 -7.84
C PHE A 40 10.86 -2.56 -9.08
N ARG A 41 11.55 -2.60 -10.23
CA ARG A 41 11.04 -2.11 -11.54
C ARG A 41 10.40 -0.71 -11.47
N ASP A 42 11.12 0.25 -10.89
CA ASP A 42 10.69 1.65 -10.73
C ASP A 42 9.49 1.87 -9.80
N GLU A 43 9.14 0.84 -9.02
CA GLU A 43 8.13 0.88 -7.97
C GLU A 43 8.80 0.78 -6.61
N GLU A 44 8.34 1.60 -5.69
CA GLU A 44 8.79 1.65 -4.31
C GLU A 44 7.73 0.98 -3.43
N PHE A 45 8.20 0.16 -2.50
CA PHE A 45 7.36 -0.65 -1.62
C PHE A 45 7.66 -0.30 -0.18
N LEU A 46 6.61 -0.17 0.63
CA LEU A 46 6.71 -0.03 2.07
C LEU A 46 5.84 -1.10 2.73
N PHE A 47 6.48 -2.20 3.12
CA PHE A 47 5.83 -3.37 3.69
C PHE A 47 5.79 -3.26 5.22
N PHE A 48 4.62 -3.44 5.82
CA PHE A 48 4.36 -3.29 7.25
C PHE A 48 3.98 -4.62 7.91
N TYR A 49 4.55 -4.89 9.07
CA TYR A 49 4.31 -6.10 9.87
C TYR A 49 4.58 -5.83 11.35
N LYS A 50 3.92 -6.56 12.25
CA LYS A 50 4.01 -6.29 13.70
C LYS A 50 5.23 -6.94 14.36
N ASN A 51 5.52 -8.18 13.99
CA ASN A 51 6.62 -8.98 14.55
C ASN A 51 7.16 -9.97 13.51
N ASP A 52 8.25 -10.65 13.86
CA ASP A 52 8.95 -11.55 12.93
C ASP A 52 8.12 -12.81 12.61
N GLU A 53 7.26 -13.26 13.54
CA GLU A 53 6.31 -14.35 13.33
C GLU A 53 5.31 -14.01 12.20
N MET A 54 4.68 -12.84 12.27
CA MET A 54 3.76 -12.34 11.24
C MET A 54 4.44 -12.20 9.88
N GLN A 55 5.68 -11.71 9.86
CA GLN A 55 6.45 -11.62 8.63
C GLN A 55 6.74 -12.99 8.02
N ASN A 56 7.21 -13.94 8.82
CA ASN A 56 7.56 -15.27 8.32
C ASN A 56 6.31 -16.02 7.84
N TYR A 57 5.22 -15.95 8.60
CA TYR A 57 3.95 -16.56 8.23
C TYR A 57 3.40 -15.97 6.92
N HIS A 58 3.55 -14.66 6.70
CA HIS A 58 3.20 -14.00 5.44
C HIS A 58 4.04 -14.50 4.25
N LEU A 59 5.34 -14.73 4.44
CA LEU A 59 6.22 -15.24 3.38
C LEU A 59 5.87 -16.68 2.98
N GLU A 60 5.36 -17.48 3.91
CA GLU A 60 4.97 -18.87 3.67
C GLU A 60 3.54 -19.00 3.12
N ASN A 61 2.61 -18.17 3.60
CA ASN A 61 1.16 -18.35 3.38
C ASN A 61 0.50 -17.21 2.59
N GLY A 62 1.23 -16.13 2.28
CA GLY A 62 0.68 -14.93 1.65
C GLY A 62 -0.08 -14.03 2.63
N TYR A 63 -0.95 -13.15 2.12
CA TYR A 63 -1.78 -12.31 2.98
C TYR A 63 -2.83 -13.15 3.71
N ASN A 64 -2.93 -12.95 5.02
CA ASN A 64 -3.82 -13.66 5.94
C ASN A 64 -4.05 -12.82 7.22
N LEU A 65 -4.99 -13.26 8.05
CA LEU A 65 -5.31 -12.67 9.36
C LEU A 65 -5.30 -13.74 10.47
N ASP A 66 -4.61 -14.85 10.26
CA ASP A 66 -4.71 -16.03 11.12
C ASP A 66 -4.05 -15.80 12.50
N LEU A 67 -3.15 -14.82 12.58
CA LEU A 67 -2.48 -14.40 13.81
C LEU A 67 -3.28 -13.30 14.50
N ASP A 68 -4.18 -13.70 15.39
CA ASP A 68 -5.01 -12.81 16.24
C ASP A 68 -5.89 -11.81 15.46
N GLY A 69 -6.24 -12.10 14.20
CA GLY A 69 -7.02 -11.20 13.35
C GLY A 69 -6.19 -10.03 12.79
N GLU A 70 -4.87 -10.05 12.95
CA GLU A 70 -3.95 -9.03 12.46
C GLU A 70 -3.22 -9.49 11.20
N GLY A 71 -2.94 -8.54 10.31
CA GLY A 71 -2.30 -8.83 9.02
C GLY A 71 -1.21 -7.84 8.65
N CYS A 72 -0.38 -8.26 7.70
CA CYS A 72 0.55 -7.40 7.00
C CYS A 72 -0.19 -6.52 5.99
N PHE A 73 0.38 -5.37 5.65
CA PHE A 73 -0.06 -4.59 4.50
C PHE A 73 1.13 -3.91 3.82
N CYS A 74 0.97 -3.55 2.55
CA CYS A 74 1.98 -2.90 1.75
C CYS A 74 1.46 -1.60 1.17
N ILE A 75 2.32 -0.58 1.10
CA ILE A 75 2.08 0.62 0.29
C ILE A 75 3.01 0.55 -0.90
N GLU A 76 2.42 0.49 -2.08
CA GLU A 76 3.12 0.53 -3.36
C GLU A 76 3.02 1.94 -3.93
N ALA A 77 4.14 2.50 -4.36
CA ALA A 77 4.21 3.84 -4.90
C ALA A 77 5.04 3.87 -6.18
N LYS A 78 4.49 4.55 -7.19
CA LYS A 78 5.13 4.72 -8.49
C LYS A 78 4.94 6.14 -8.98
N SER A 79 6.00 6.74 -9.50
CA SER A 79 5.87 8.00 -10.24
C SER A 79 5.19 7.74 -11.57
N THR A 80 4.06 8.39 -11.82
CA THR A 80 3.31 8.25 -13.08
C THR A 80 2.79 9.60 -13.56
N LYS A 81 2.50 9.70 -14.86
CA LYS A 81 1.84 10.85 -15.45
C LYS A 81 0.34 10.59 -15.50
N LEU A 82 -0.44 11.42 -14.83
CA LEU A 82 -1.90 11.36 -14.94
C LEU A 82 -2.33 12.07 -16.23
N ASN A 83 -2.52 11.29 -17.29
CA ASN A 83 -3.15 11.78 -18.53
C ASN A 83 -4.69 11.74 -18.39
N GLY A 84 -5.22 12.40 -17.36
CA GLY A 84 -6.66 12.44 -17.11
C GLY A 84 -7.34 13.42 -18.04
N ILE A 85 -8.21 12.93 -18.93
CA ILE A 85 -9.13 13.78 -19.69
C ILE A 85 -10.33 14.05 -18.78
N ALA A 86 -10.41 15.27 -18.23
CA ALA A 86 -11.61 15.71 -17.54
C ALA A 86 -12.67 16.03 -18.59
N THR A 87 -13.81 15.35 -18.53
CA THR A 87 -14.98 15.65 -19.37
C THR A 87 -16.06 16.24 -18.48
N LEU A 88 -16.48 17.46 -18.79
CA LEU A 88 -17.63 18.09 -18.14
C LEU A 88 -18.90 17.57 -18.80
N PHE A 89 -19.82 17.03 -17.99
CA PHE A 89 -21.17 16.73 -18.42
C PHE A 89 -22.11 17.69 -17.69
N GLU A 90 -22.79 18.55 -18.43
CA GLU A 90 -23.92 19.31 -17.91
C GLU A 90 -25.16 18.43 -18.08
N ILE A 91 -25.90 18.21 -17.00
CA ILE A 91 -27.19 17.52 -17.05
C ILE A 91 -28.24 18.62 -17.20
N ASP A 92 -28.82 18.73 -18.39
CA ASP A 92 -30.01 19.55 -18.59
C ASP A 92 -31.17 18.85 -17.88
N ASN A 93 -31.74 19.51 -16.87
CA ASN A 93 -32.99 19.06 -16.26
C ASN A 93 -34.15 19.52 -17.16
N ASP A 94 -34.77 18.59 -17.86
CA ASP A 94 -36.08 18.78 -18.50
C ASP A 94 -37.19 19.07 -17.46
#